data_AF-A0A662D697-F1
#
_entry.id   AF-A0A662D697-F1
#
_cell.length_a   1.000
_cell.length_b   1.000
_cell.length_c   1.000
_cell.angle_alpha   90.00
_cell.angle_beta   90.00
_cell.angle_gamma   90.00
#
_symmetry.space_group_name_H-M   'P 1'
#
loop_
_entity.id
_entity.type
_entity.pdbx_description
1 polymer ?
#
loop_
_entity_poly.entity_id
_entity_poly.type
_entity_poly.pdbx_seq_one_letter_code
_entity_poly.pdbx_strand_id
1 'polypeptide(L)'
;GPLFTEYCTDYPEVDHLILNEAEITLPLFLQDLRQGNPQKVYQSSEFPALSLTPPPLWSLIRFRDYMSMNLQFSRGCPFDCEFCDITALYGRRVRVKSAEQVINELEILYELGWRGNIFFVDDNFIGNKKVLKKEVLPAMIEWMRKRKHPFSF
;
A
#
# COMPACT_ATOMS: atom_id res chain seq x y z
N GLY A 1 -1.56 -5.78 -9.31
CA GLY A 1 -3.01 -5.50 -9.15
C GLY A 1 -3.80 -6.65 -9.74
N PRO A 2 -5.07 -6.85 -9.35
CA PRO A 2 -5.82 -8.08 -9.63
C PRO A 2 -5.81 -8.52 -11.08
N LEU A 3 -6.12 -7.60 -11.99
CA LEU A 3 -6.22 -7.90 -13.42
C LEU A 3 -4.98 -8.62 -13.96
N PHE A 4 -3.79 -8.05 -13.77
CA PHE A 4 -2.56 -8.66 -14.28
C PHE A 4 -2.07 -9.83 -13.44
N THR A 5 -2.45 -9.92 -12.17
CA THR A 5 -2.11 -11.09 -11.34
C THR A 5 -2.89 -12.33 -11.79
N GLU A 6 -4.16 -12.16 -12.18
CA GLU A 6 -5.05 -13.28 -12.54
C GLU A 6 -5.01 -13.61 -14.04
N TYR A 7 -4.89 -12.59 -14.89
CA TYR A 7 -5.04 -12.71 -16.35
C TYR A 7 -3.74 -12.39 -17.10
N CYS A 8 -2.58 -12.71 -16.53
CA CYS A 8 -1.28 -12.35 -17.11
C CYS A 8 -1.05 -12.91 -18.53
N THR A 9 -1.63 -14.07 -18.84
CA THR A 9 -1.53 -14.74 -20.15
C THR A 9 -2.31 -14.04 -21.25
N ASP A 10 -3.28 -13.20 -20.88
CA ASP A 10 -4.21 -12.57 -21.81
C ASP A 10 -3.62 -11.32 -22.47
N TYR A 11 -2.43 -10.90 -22.03
CA TYR A 11 -1.72 -9.70 -22.51
C TYR A 11 -0.33 -10.05 -23.06
N PRO A 12 -0.22 -10.88 -24.12
CA PRO A 12 1.07 -11.28 -24.69
C PRO A 12 1.90 -10.10 -25.21
N GLU A 13 1.27 -8.98 -25.56
CA GLU A 13 1.89 -7.75 -26.03
C GLU A 13 2.66 -6.97 -24.95
N VAL A 14 2.42 -7.22 -23.66
CA VAL A 14 3.09 -6.50 -22.56
C VAL A 14 4.50 -7.05 -22.38
N ASP A 15 5.54 -6.25 -22.63
CA ASP A 15 6.94 -6.70 -22.61
C ASP A 15 7.38 -7.31 -21.27
N HIS A 16 6.95 -6.71 -20.16
CA HIS A 16 7.34 -7.12 -18.81
C HIS A 16 6.16 -6.97 -17.83
N LEU A 17 5.84 -8.06 -17.14
CA LEU A 17 4.80 -8.11 -16.12
C LEU A 17 5.45 -8.21 -14.73
N ILE A 18 5.24 -7.19 -13.90
CA ILE A 18 5.68 -7.16 -12.50
C ILE A 18 4.45 -7.47 -11.65
N LEU A 19 4.34 -8.73 -11.22
CA LEU A 19 3.18 -9.26 -10.52
C LEU A 19 3.38 -9.25 -9.00
N ASN A 20 2.29 -9.54 -8.26
CA ASN A 20 2.25 -9.57 -6.79
C ASN A 20 2.68 -8.24 -6.15
N GLU A 21 3.33 -8.28 -4.99
CA GLU A 21 3.77 -7.10 -4.25
C GLU A 21 5.15 -6.61 -4.73
N ALA A 22 5.17 -5.36 -5.17
CA ALA A 22 6.33 -4.74 -5.82
C ALA A 22 7.56 -4.63 -4.90
N GLU A 23 7.39 -4.63 -3.58
CA GLU A 23 8.52 -4.59 -2.64
C GLU A 23 9.49 -5.77 -2.84
N ILE A 24 9.03 -6.90 -3.39
CA ILE A 24 9.87 -8.04 -3.74
C ILE A 24 10.17 -8.06 -5.24
N THR A 25 9.16 -7.91 -6.09
CA THR A 25 9.29 -8.21 -7.53
C THR A 25 9.91 -7.07 -8.33
N LEU A 26 9.68 -5.80 -7.95
CA LEU A 26 10.22 -4.66 -8.67
C LEU A 26 11.75 -4.54 -8.57
N PRO A 27 12.40 -4.75 -7.40
CA PRO A 27 13.86 -4.76 -7.33
C PRO A 27 14.52 -5.77 -8.25
N LEU A 28 13.94 -6.97 -8.39
CA LEU A 28 14.43 -8.02 -9.31
C LEU A 28 14.39 -7.55 -10.76
N PHE A 29 13.25 -6.98 -11.19
CA PHE A 29 13.13 -6.40 -12.52
C PHE A 29 14.15 -5.28 -12.77
N LEU A 30 14.30 -4.35 -11.83
CA LEU A 30 15.23 -3.23 -11.97
C LEU A 30 16.70 -3.67 -12.01
N GLN A 31 17.02 -4.82 -11.41
CA GLN A 31 18.36 -5.41 -11.47
C GLN A 31 18.63 -5.97 -12.86
N ASP A 32 17.74 -6.81 -13.38
CA ASP A 32 17.88 -7.43 -14.70
C ASP A 32 17.82 -6.41 -15.84
N LEU A 33 16.96 -5.40 -15.70
CA LEU A 33 16.87 -4.29 -16.64
C LEU A 33 18.21 -3.53 -16.74
N ARG A 34 18.87 -3.28 -15.60
CA ARG A 34 20.21 -2.66 -15.57
C ARG A 34 21.29 -3.52 -16.20
N GLN A 35 21.11 -4.84 -16.20
CA GLN A 35 22.02 -5.79 -16.85
C GLN A 35 21.69 -6.02 -18.34
N GLY A 36 20.60 -5.43 -18.85
CA GLY A 36 20.15 -5.61 -20.23
C GLY A 36 19.49 -6.96 -20.50
N ASN A 37 19.03 -7.67 -19.46
CA ASN A 37 18.39 -8.99 -19.59
C ASN A 37 17.05 -9.10 -18.82
N PRO A 38 16.09 -8.18 -19.05
CA PRO A 38 14.81 -8.23 -18.36
C PRO A 38 13.96 -9.44 -18.79
N GLN A 39 13.27 -10.06 -17.84
CA GLN A 39 12.41 -11.23 -18.04
C GLN A 39 10.97 -10.81 -18.37
N LYS A 40 10.21 -11.68 -19.05
CA LYS A 40 8.81 -11.41 -19.39
C LYS A 40 7.92 -11.25 -18.14
N VAL A 41 8.18 -12.04 -17.10
CA VAL A 41 7.35 -12.08 -15.87
C VAL A 41 8.22 -12.11 -14.63
N TYR A 42 7.90 -11.24 -13.67
CA TYR A 42 8.45 -11.21 -12.32
C TYR A 42 7.33 -11.46 -11.32
N GLN A 43 7.46 -12.50 -10.50
CA GLN A 43 6.45 -12.89 -9.52
C GLN A 43 7.09 -13.49 -8.28
N SER A 44 6.35 -13.50 -7.17
CA SER A 44 6.78 -14.12 -5.92
C SER A 44 5.58 -14.70 -5.17
N SER A 45 5.78 -15.83 -4.51
CA SER A 45 4.82 -16.41 -3.56
C SER A 45 4.92 -15.79 -2.16
N GLU A 46 5.93 -14.94 -1.93
CA GLU A 46 6.19 -14.34 -0.63
C GLU A 46 5.39 -13.05 -0.45
N PHE A 47 5.00 -12.80 0.80
CA PHE A 47 4.25 -11.62 1.22
C PHE A 47 5.14 -10.73 2.11
N PRO A 48 5.70 -9.61 1.60
CA PRO A 48 6.72 -8.82 2.31
C PRO A 48 6.18 -8.19 3.60
N ALA A 49 7.05 -7.96 4.58
CA ALA A 49 6.65 -7.16 5.74
C ALA A 49 6.32 -5.72 5.30
N LEU A 50 5.20 -5.16 5.75
CA LEU A 50 4.81 -3.77 5.43
C LEU A 50 5.78 -2.72 5.99
N SER A 51 6.69 -3.11 6.90
CA SER A 51 7.80 -2.27 7.34
C SER A 51 8.80 -1.93 6.22
N LEU A 52 8.80 -2.70 5.13
CA LEU A 52 9.66 -2.46 3.97
C LEU A 52 9.05 -1.48 2.96
N THR A 53 7.75 -1.19 3.07
CA THR A 53 7.05 -0.32 2.15
C THR A 53 7.46 1.14 2.41
N PRO A 54 8.07 1.83 1.41
CA PRO A 54 8.44 3.23 1.55
C PRO A 54 7.19 4.14 1.49
N PRO A 55 7.25 5.36 2.05
CA PRO A 55 6.21 6.35 1.84
C PRO A 55 6.04 6.67 0.34
N PRO A 56 4.79 6.87 -0.13
CA PRO A 56 4.54 7.33 -1.50
C PRO A 56 5.22 8.68 -1.79
N LEU A 57 5.71 8.85 -3.02
CA LEU A 57 6.33 10.09 -3.49
C LEU A 57 5.27 11.14 -3.86
N TRP A 58 4.49 11.60 -2.89
CA TRP A 58 3.43 12.60 -3.09
C TRP A 58 3.92 13.95 -3.64
N SER A 59 5.22 14.24 -3.53
CA SER A 59 5.83 15.42 -4.15
C SER A 59 5.78 15.41 -5.69
N LEU A 60 5.53 14.26 -6.31
CA LEU A 60 5.43 14.10 -7.77
C LEU A 60 4.04 14.41 -8.33
N ILE A 61 3.03 14.57 -7.49
CA ILE A 61 1.63 14.76 -7.91
C ILE A 61 1.14 16.19 -7.63
N ARG A 62 0.09 16.61 -8.34
CA ARG A 62 -0.59 17.88 -8.06
C ARG A 62 -1.83 17.62 -7.23
N PHE A 63 -1.85 18.04 -5.97
CA PHE A 63 -2.95 17.76 -5.04
C PHE A 63 -4.32 18.22 -5.51
N ARG A 64 -4.41 19.30 -6.30
CA ARG A 64 -5.68 19.80 -6.86
C ARG A 64 -6.36 18.83 -7.82
N ASP A 65 -5.63 17.84 -8.35
CA ASP A 65 -6.16 16.86 -9.29
C ASP A 65 -6.81 15.66 -8.57
N TYR A 66 -6.82 15.65 -7.24
CA TYR A 66 -7.28 14.53 -6.42
C TYR A 66 -8.29 14.98 -5.35
N MET A 67 -9.33 14.16 -5.13
CA MET A 67 -10.35 14.41 -4.10
C MET A 67 -9.85 14.04 -2.69
N SER A 68 -9.07 12.96 -2.58
CA SER A 68 -8.54 12.42 -1.33
C SER A 68 -7.11 11.90 -1.54
N MET A 69 -6.33 11.88 -0.46
CA MET A 69 -5.06 11.16 -0.44
C MET A 69 -5.25 9.79 0.22
N ASN A 70 -4.60 8.77 -0.33
CA ASN A 70 -4.80 7.39 0.11
C ASN A 70 -3.65 6.94 0.99
N LEU A 71 -3.98 6.37 2.15
CA LEU A 71 -3.05 5.67 3.04
C LEU A 71 -3.43 4.19 3.09
N GLN A 72 -2.44 3.32 3.26
CA GLN A 72 -2.66 1.89 3.50
C GLN A 72 -2.00 1.51 4.81
N PHE A 73 -2.78 1.03 5.76
CA PHE A 73 -2.32 0.57 7.06
C PHE A 73 -2.03 -0.94 7.05
N SER A 74 -2.83 -1.73 6.35
CA SER A 74 -2.74 -3.19 6.37
C SER A 74 -2.96 -3.84 5.01
N ARG A 75 -2.44 -5.06 4.88
CA ARG A 75 -2.60 -5.96 3.73
C ARG A 75 -2.92 -7.38 4.22
N GLY A 76 -3.73 -8.09 3.44
CA GLY A 76 -4.11 -9.48 3.70
C GLY A 76 -5.34 -9.60 4.60
N CYS A 77 -6.05 -10.72 4.45
CA CYS A 77 -7.34 -10.94 5.14
C CYS A 77 -7.52 -12.42 5.48
N PRO A 78 -7.93 -12.79 6.71
CA PRO A 78 -8.08 -14.20 7.10
C PRO A 78 -9.38 -14.83 6.61
N PHE A 79 -10.32 -14.01 6.11
CA PHE A 79 -11.62 -14.44 5.62
C PHE A 79 -11.49 -15.08 4.23
N ASP A 80 -12.46 -15.94 3.91
CA ASP A 80 -12.49 -16.75 2.69
C ASP A 80 -13.77 -16.47 1.89
N CYS A 81 -13.96 -15.20 1.54
CA CYS A 81 -15.12 -14.77 0.77
C CYS A 81 -14.96 -15.22 -0.69
N GLU A 82 -15.93 -15.97 -1.22
CA GLU A 82 -15.88 -16.57 -2.56
C GLU A 82 -15.72 -15.56 -3.72
N PHE A 83 -16.07 -14.30 -3.47
CA PHE A 83 -16.02 -13.21 -4.44
C PHE A 83 -14.75 -12.35 -4.36
N CYS A 84 -13.84 -12.66 -3.43
CA CYS A 84 -12.76 -11.75 -3.03
C CYS A 84 -11.38 -12.25 -3.48
N ASP A 85 -10.62 -11.39 -4.15
CA ASP A 85 -9.27 -11.63 -4.68
C ASP A 85 -8.15 -11.32 -3.65
N ILE A 86 -8.49 -10.72 -2.51
CA ILE A 86 -7.53 -10.21 -1.53
C ILE A 86 -6.63 -11.30 -0.95
N THR A 87 -7.14 -12.50 -0.75
CA THR A 87 -6.32 -13.63 -0.25
C THR A 87 -5.31 -14.09 -1.29
N ALA A 88 -5.63 -13.99 -2.58
CA ALA A 88 -4.70 -14.27 -3.68
C ALA A 88 -3.66 -13.12 -3.83
N LEU A 89 -4.09 -11.87 -3.66
CA LEU A 89 -3.22 -10.70 -3.83
C LEU A 89 -2.28 -10.43 -2.67
N TYR A 90 -2.78 -10.54 -1.43
CA TYR A 90 -2.09 -10.10 -0.23
C TYR A 90 -1.95 -11.19 0.84
N GLY A 91 -2.43 -12.40 0.54
CA GLY A 91 -2.34 -13.53 1.44
C GLY A 91 -3.37 -13.52 2.57
N ARG A 92 -3.40 -14.62 3.31
CA ARG A 92 -4.39 -14.84 4.39
C ARG A 92 -4.01 -14.19 5.73
N ARG A 93 -2.75 -13.78 5.87
CA ARG A 93 -2.22 -13.21 7.11
C ARG A 93 -2.28 -11.69 7.03
N VAL A 94 -3.00 -11.08 7.98
CA VAL A 94 -2.99 -9.62 8.14
C VAL A 94 -1.59 -9.16 8.54
N ARG A 95 -0.99 -8.34 7.67
CA ARG A 95 0.25 -7.61 7.91
C ARG A 95 -0.11 -6.14 8.09
N VAL A 96 0.58 -5.45 9.00
CA VAL A 96 0.27 -4.07 9.36
C VAL A 96 1.54 -3.22 9.31
N LYS A 97 1.37 -1.94 8.97
CA LYS A 97 2.37 -0.90 9.23
C LYS A 97 2.44 -0.58 10.72
N SER A 98 3.57 -0.06 11.17
CA SER A 98 3.67 0.51 12.51
C SER A 98 2.91 1.84 12.61
N ALA A 99 2.57 2.26 13.83
CA ALA A 99 2.01 3.60 14.05
C ALA A 99 2.97 4.70 13.53
N GLU A 100 4.27 4.53 13.70
CA GLU A 100 5.28 5.47 13.21
C GLU A 100 5.23 5.64 11.68
N GLN A 101 5.10 4.55 10.92
CA GLN A 101 4.96 4.63 9.46
C GLN A 101 3.71 5.41 9.06
N VAL A 102 2.57 5.14 9.70
CA VAL A 102 1.30 5.86 9.43
C VAL A 102 1.43 7.34 9.77
N ILE A 103 2.03 7.67 10.92
CA ILE A 103 2.24 9.07 11.33
C ILE A 103 3.19 9.80 10.38
N ASN A 104 4.27 9.13 9.94
CA ASN A 104 5.20 9.69 8.97
C ASN A 104 4.51 9.99 7.63
N GLU A 105 3.62 9.11 7.16
CA GLU A 105 2.83 9.35 5.96
C GLU A 105 1.88 10.56 6.11
N LEU A 106 1.22 10.71 7.26
CA LEU A 106 0.40 11.88 7.57
C LEU A 106 1.25 13.16 7.66
N GLU A 107 2.46 13.10 8.23
CA GLU A 107 3.39 14.23 8.31
C GLU A 107 3.81 14.70 6.92
N ILE A 108 4.24 13.79 6.04
CA ILE A 108 4.67 14.12 4.68
C ILE A 108 3.54 14.85 3.93
N LEU A 109 2.31 14.34 3.99
CA LEU A 109 1.16 15.00 3.36
C LEU A 109 0.91 16.39 3.95
N TYR A 110 1.05 16.54 5.27
CA TYR A 110 0.87 17.82 5.94
C TYR A 110 1.96 18.84 5.54
N GLU A 111 3.22 18.42 5.48
CA GLU A 111 4.35 19.25 5.07
C GLU A 111 4.25 19.67 3.59
N LEU A 112 3.78 18.76 2.73
CA LEU A 112 3.52 19.05 1.31
C LEU A 112 2.28 19.94 1.08
N GLY A 113 1.52 20.26 2.13
CA GLY A 113 0.41 21.21 2.08
C GLY A 113 -0.98 20.61 1.83
N TRP A 114 -1.13 19.28 1.85
CA TRP A 114 -2.47 18.67 1.79
C TRP A 114 -3.26 19.04 3.05
N ARG A 115 -4.56 19.33 2.93
CA ARG A 115 -5.46 19.63 4.07
C ARG A 115 -6.85 19.01 3.90
N GLY A 116 -6.96 18.01 3.02
CA GLY A 116 -8.23 17.41 2.63
C GLY A 116 -8.47 16.05 3.27
N ASN A 117 -9.33 15.25 2.64
CA ASN A 117 -9.67 13.91 3.09
C ASN A 117 -8.49 12.93 2.93
N ILE A 118 -8.34 12.05 3.91
CA ILE A 118 -7.47 10.88 3.88
C ILE A 118 -8.35 9.64 3.87
N PHE A 119 -8.17 8.79 2.86
CA PHE A 119 -8.91 7.55 2.73
C PHE A 119 -7.98 6.34 3.00
N PHE A 120 -8.36 5.48 3.93
CA PHE A 120 -7.67 4.22 4.15
C PHE A 120 -8.14 3.18 3.13
N VAL A 121 -7.24 2.77 2.24
CA VAL A 121 -7.54 1.83 1.15
C VAL A 121 -7.46 0.35 1.56
N ASP A 122 -7.40 0.08 2.85
CA ASP A 122 -7.35 -1.27 3.39
C ASP A 122 -8.63 -2.04 3.07
N ASP A 123 -8.50 -3.23 2.48
CA ASP A 123 -9.64 -4.13 2.25
C ASP A 123 -10.32 -4.58 3.54
N ASN A 124 -9.55 -4.61 4.63
CA ASN A 124 -10.05 -4.85 5.97
C ASN A 124 -9.28 -4.01 6.99
N PHE A 125 -9.60 -2.72 7.09
CA PHE A 125 -8.99 -1.79 8.04
C PHE A 125 -8.99 -2.31 9.49
N ILE A 126 -10.02 -3.07 9.86
CA ILE A 126 -10.18 -3.68 11.19
C ILE A 126 -9.59 -5.10 11.28
N GLY A 127 -8.77 -5.52 10.32
CA GLY A 127 -8.17 -6.86 10.25
C GLY A 127 -7.26 -7.17 11.44
N ASN A 128 -6.60 -6.16 12.01
CA ASN A 128 -5.87 -6.26 13.27
C ASN A 128 -6.33 -5.20 14.28
N LYS A 129 -7.53 -5.40 14.85
CA LYS A 129 -8.15 -4.47 15.82
C LYS A 129 -7.26 -4.15 17.02
N LYS A 130 -6.41 -5.09 17.45
CA LYS A 130 -5.55 -4.92 18.63
C LYS A 130 -4.51 -3.82 18.38
N VAL A 131 -3.74 -3.94 17.29
CA VAL A 131 -2.73 -2.92 16.91
C VAL A 131 -3.43 -1.60 16.56
N LEU A 132 -4.50 -1.67 15.76
CA LEU A 132 -5.23 -0.48 15.35
C LEU A 132 -5.72 0.35 16.56
N LYS A 133 -6.38 -0.29 17.54
CA LYS A 133 -6.94 0.42 18.71
C LYS A 133 -5.90 0.84 19.73
N LYS A 134 -4.84 0.06 19.92
CA LYS A 134 -3.86 0.32 20.99
C LYS A 134 -2.71 1.21 20.57
N GLU A 135 -2.40 1.27 19.28
CA GLU A 135 -1.20 1.94 18.78
C GLU A 135 -1.54 3.01 17.74
N VAL A 136 -2.21 2.62 16.65
CA VAL A 136 -2.38 3.49 15.47
C VAL A 136 -3.40 4.60 15.70
N LEU A 137 -4.62 4.28 16.11
CA LEU A 137 -5.66 5.29 16.35
C LEU A 137 -5.25 6.29 17.46
N PRO A 138 -4.69 5.87 18.61
CA PRO A 138 -4.19 6.81 19.61
C PRO A 138 -3.10 7.75 19.07
N ALA A 139 -2.14 7.22 18.30
CA ALA A 139 -1.09 8.03 17.70
C ALA A 139 -1.67 9.05 16.71
N MET A 140 -2.61 8.64 15.86
CA MET A 140 -3.29 9.52 14.90
C MET A 140 -4.09 10.62 15.60
N ILE A 141 -4.84 10.29 16.66
CA ILE A 141 -5.61 11.26 17.45
C ILE A 141 -4.67 12.33 18.03
N GLU A 142 -3.56 11.90 18.64
CA GLU A 142 -2.60 12.84 19.22
C GLU A 142 -1.93 13.71 18.15
N TRP A 143 -1.57 13.12 17.01
CA TRP A 143 -1.01 13.84 15.88
C TRP A 143 -1.98 14.89 15.31
N MET A 144 -3.24 14.51 15.11
CA MET A 144 -4.32 15.38 14.63
C MET A 144 -4.56 16.55 15.59
N ARG A 145 -4.61 16.27 16.90
CA ARG A 145 -4.81 17.29 17.95
C ARG A 145 -3.68 18.31 17.95
N LYS A 146 -2.42 17.87 17.86
CA LYS A 146 -1.24 18.76 17.80
C LYS A 146 -1.28 19.71 16.60
N ARG A 147 -1.90 19.30 15.49
CA ARG A 147 -1.97 20.06 14.23
C ARG A 147 -3.33 20.72 13.98
N LYS A 148 -4.19 20.77 15.01
CA LYS A 148 -5.53 21.38 14.96
C LYS A 148 -6.43 20.76 13.86
N HIS A 149 -6.38 19.44 13.72
CA HIS A 149 -7.19 18.64 12.80
C HIS A 149 -7.08 19.08 11.32
N PRO A 150 -5.89 18.96 10.71
CA PRO A 150 -5.66 19.44 9.34
C PRO A 150 -6.30 18.55 8.26
N PHE A 151 -6.76 17.35 8.62
CA PHE A 151 -7.32 16.35 7.70
C PHE A 151 -8.73 15.92 8.12
N SER A 152 -9.49 15.38 7.17
CA SER A 152 -10.68 14.57 7.45
C SER A 152 -10.42 13.10 7.10
N PHE A 153 -11.21 12.19 7.66
CA PHE A 153 -11.16 10.76 7.39
C PHE A 153 -12.57 10.28 7.03
#